data_AF-A0A9P5YL23-F1
#
_entry.id   AF-A0A9P5YL23-F1
#
_cell.length_a   1.000
_cell.length_b   1.000
_cell.length_c   1.000
_cell.angle_alpha   90.00
_cell.angle_beta   90.00
_cell.angle_gamma   90.00
#
_symmetry.space_group_name_H-M   'P 1'
#
loop_
_entity.id
_entity.type
_entity.pdbx_description
1 polymer ?
#
loop_
_entity_poly.entity_id
_entity_poly.type
_entity_poly.pdbx_seq_one_letter_code
_entity_poly.pdbx_strand_id
1 'polypeptide(L)'
;LHTSAVRNAETSRKHVARAVKKGNNVRKEERWRKANAMRPSVVLGTRLGDEAKWESSDLARILVNEEELVASTELKPTKQPVGTVYLPEQMGFGVGKVEKELLFRKLPMLSAQATVLGNDVPVTAQKLATMHSQDTEKELAKANAFAKLLDLRNASAGGIAYENRRRIITAFSGRENRFDPGRSEVQAALLTYQIRKLWTHLTNFRRDIGNRRGLRKLVHQRAKILKYLKNKDLNRYETCLARLALESESVEGELVV
;
A
#
# COMPACT_ATOMS: atom_id res chain seq x y z
N LEU A 1 0.72 -82.15 -2.08
CA LEU A 1 1.47 -81.35 -1.07
C LEU A 1 2.05 -80.06 -1.71
N HIS A 2 1.20 -79.14 -2.22
CA HIS A 2 1.65 -77.92 -2.94
C HIS A 2 1.15 -76.60 -2.33
N THR A 3 0.64 -76.62 -1.10
CA THR A 3 0.00 -75.45 -0.46
C THR A 3 1.01 -74.43 0.09
N SER A 4 2.18 -74.89 0.54
CA SER A 4 3.21 -74.02 1.12
C SER A 4 3.94 -73.16 0.09
N ALA A 5 4.26 -73.72 -1.08
CA ALA A 5 4.93 -73.00 -2.16
C ALA A 5 4.06 -71.87 -2.74
N VAL A 6 2.77 -72.14 -2.96
CA VAL A 6 1.80 -71.13 -3.43
C VAL A 6 1.63 -70.01 -2.39
N ARG A 7 1.52 -70.37 -1.10
CA ARG A 7 1.44 -69.41 0.00
C ARG A 7 2.69 -68.54 0.10
N ASN A 8 3.88 -69.12 -0.07
CA ASN A 8 5.16 -68.38 -0.05
C ASN A 8 5.31 -67.44 -1.25
N ALA A 9 4.85 -67.85 -2.44
CA ALA A 9 4.82 -66.97 -3.61
C ALA A 9 3.85 -65.79 -3.40
N GLU A 10 2.69 -66.04 -2.78
CA GLU A 10 1.71 -65.01 -2.45
C GLU A 10 2.23 -64.02 -1.39
N THR A 11 2.89 -64.50 -0.34
CA THR A 11 3.50 -63.63 0.68
C THR A 11 4.61 -62.78 0.08
N SER A 12 5.52 -63.36 -0.72
CA SER A 12 6.57 -62.59 -1.42
C SER A 12 6.00 -61.51 -2.33
N ARG A 13 4.92 -61.80 -3.09
CA ARG A 13 4.20 -60.79 -3.90
C ARG A 13 3.62 -59.67 -3.03
N LYS A 14 3.00 -60.00 -1.88
CA LYS A 14 2.49 -59.01 -0.93
C LYS A 14 3.60 -58.15 -0.32
N HIS A 15 4.76 -58.73 -0.01
CA HIS A 15 5.93 -58.00 0.49
C HIS A 15 6.49 -57.03 -0.57
N VAL A 16 6.64 -57.48 -1.82
CA VAL A 16 7.05 -56.62 -2.93
C VAL A 16 6.04 -55.49 -3.16
N ALA A 17 4.73 -55.78 -3.17
CA ALA A 17 3.69 -54.76 -3.32
C ALA A 17 3.72 -53.72 -2.17
N ARG A 18 3.96 -54.16 -0.93
CA ARG A 18 4.14 -53.27 0.23
C ARG A 18 5.41 -52.41 0.10
N ALA A 19 6.52 -52.98 -0.36
CA ALA A 19 7.76 -52.24 -0.59
C ALA A 19 7.59 -51.18 -1.69
N VAL A 20 6.94 -51.53 -2.81
CA VAL A 20 6.60 -50.59 -3.89
C VAL A 20 5.67 -49.49 -3.38
N LYS A 21 4.62 -49.84 -2.61
CA LYS A 21 3.71 -48.85 -2.01
C LYS A 21 4.46 -47.90 -1.06
N LYS A 22 5.37 -48.42 -0.23
CA LYS A 22 6.21 -47.62 0.66
C LYS A 22 7.10 -46.67 -0.14
N GLY A 23 7.77 -47.15 -1.19
CA GLY A 23 8.59 -46.32 -2.09
C GLY A 23 7.77 -45.23 -2.79
N ASN A 24 6.56 -45.56 -3.26
CA ASN A 24 5.65 -44.59 -3.88
C ASN A 24 5.15 -43.54 -2.88
N ASN A 25 4.89 -43.93 -1.63
CA ASN A 25 4.52 -43.00 -0.57
C ASN A 25 5.66 -42.02 -0.27
N VAL A 26 6.91 -42.50 -0.14
CA VAL A 26 8.08 -41.64 0.06
C VAL A 26 8.23 -40.66 -1.10
N ARG A 27 8.16 -41.13 -2.36
CA ARG A 27 8.19 -40.25 -3.55
C ARG A 27 7.03 -39.26 -3.58
N LYS A 28 5.86 -39.62 -3.06
CA LYS A 28 4.70 -38.74 -2.94
C LYS A 28 4.93 -37.68 -1.86
N GLU A 29 5.47 -38.05 -0.70
CA GLU A 29 5.82 -37.15 0.39
C GLU A 29 6.90 -36.15 -0.03
N GLU A 30 7.94 -36.61 -0.73
CA GLU A 30 9.00 -35.73 -1.24
C GLU A 30 8.44 -34.70 -2.24
N ARG A 31 7.60 -35.14 -3.19
CA ARG A 31 6.90 -34.24 -4.11
C ARG A 31 6.01 -33.26 -3.36
N TRP A 32 5.29 -33.73 -2.35
CA TRP A 32 4.42 -32.89 -1.51
C TRP A 32 5.23 -31.85 -0.73
N ARG A 33 6.36 -32.23 -0.11
CA ARG A 33 7.23 -31.29 0.61
C ARG A 33 7.82 -30.24 -0.32
N LYS A 34 8.33 -30.66 -1.50
CA LYS A 34 8.85 -29.74 -2.52
C LYS A 34 7.78 -28.75 -2.98
N ALA A 35 6.58 -29.24 -3.28
CA ALA A 35 5.45 -28.38 -3.65
C ALA A 35 5.06 -27.42 -2.51
N ASN A 36 5.02 -27.90 -1.26
CA ASN A 36 4.62 -27.07 -0.12
C ASN A 36 5.68 -26.03 0.26
N ALA A 37 6.97 -26.33 0.06
CA ALA A 37 8.06 -25.37 0.26
C ALA A 37 8.03 -24.23 -0.77
N MET A 38 7.56 -24.50 -1.99
CA MET A 38 7.46 -23.51 -3.07
C MET A 38 6.14 -22.73 -3.07
N ARG A 39 5.20 -23.06 -2.20
CA ARG A 39 3.91 -22.36 -2.13
C ARG A 39 4.07 -20.92 -1.66
N PRO A 40 3.38 -19.95 -2.27
CA PRO A 40 3.39 -18.57 -1.80
C PRO A 40 2.68 -18.45 -0.45
N SER A 41 3.10 -17.44 0.33
CA SER A 41 2.41 -17.07 1.57
C SER A 41 0.98 -16.63 1.28
N VAL A 42 0.02 -17.17 2.02
CA VAL A 42 -1.40 -16.78 1.89
C VAL A 42 -1.63 -15.32 2.34
N VAL A 43 -0.81 -14.83 3.28
CA VAL A 43 -0.91 -13.47 3.81
C VAL A 43 -0.28 -12.48 2.83
N LEU A 44 0.99 -12.69 2.48
CA LEU A 44 1.77 -11.73 1.69
C LEU A 44 1.65 -11.94 0.17
N GLY A 45 1.27 -13.14 -0.26
CA GLY A 45 1.11 -13.52 -1.66
C GLY A 45 2.39 -13.89 -2.40
N THR A 46 3.55 -13.68 -1.78
CA THR A 46 4.87 -13.97 -2.34
C THR A 46 5.49 -15.24 -1.72
N ARG A 47 6.42 -15.85 -2.44
CA ARG A 47 7.24 -16.95 -1.94
C ARG A 47 8.32 -16.42 -1.01
N LEU A 48 8.87 -17.30 -0.18
CA LEU A 48 9.98 -16.95 0.71
C LEU A 48 11.20 -16.54 -0.13
N GLY A 49 11.71 -15.33 0.07
CA GLY A 49 12.85 -14.76 -0.68
C GLY A 49 12.48 -13.92 -1.90
N ASP A 50 11.20 -13.86 -2.30
CA ASP A 50 10.73 -13.08 -3.46
C ASP A 50 10.30 -11.65 -3.06
N GLU A 51 11.02 -10.98 -2.17
CA GLU A 51 10.66 -9.62 -1.71
C GLU A 51 10.77 -8.57 -2.81
N ALA A 52 11.67 -8.77 -3.78
CA ALA A 52 11.83 -7.90 -4.95
C ALA A 52 10.55 -7.81 -5.81
N LYS A 53 9.70 -8.85 -5.82
CA LYS A 53 8.40 -8.80 -6.52
C LYS A 53 7.47 -7.75 -5.89
N TRP A 54 7.54 -7.59 -4.57
CA TRP A 54 6.77 -6.58 -3.89
C TRP A 54 7.30 -5.18 -4.18
N GLU A 55 8.60 -4.96 -4.08
CA GLU A 55 9.19 -3.62 -4.32
C GLU A 55 8.96 -3.11 -5.76
N SER A 56 8.91 -4.03 -6.73
CA SER A 56 8.58 -3.72 -8.12
C SER A 56 7.07 -3.54 -8.39
N SER A 57 6.23 -3.90 -7.43
CA SER A 57 4.78 -3.82 -7.53
C SER A 57 4.29 -2.37 -7.66
N ASP A 58 3.26 -2.16 -8.47
CA ASP A 58 2.59 -0.86 -8.58
C ASP A 58 2.11 -0.38 -7.21
N LEU A 59 1.50 -1.27 -6.42
CA LEU A 59 0.99 -0.91 -5.10
C LEU A 59 2.11 -0.39 -4.19
N ALA A 60 3.25 -1.07 -4.14
CA ALA A 60 4.37 -0.68 -3.28
C ALA A 60 4.93 0.70 -3.65
N ARG A 61 5.10 0.97 -4.95
CA ARG A 61 5.60 2.25 -5.47
C ARG A 61 4.72 3.46 -5.15
N ILE A 62 3.43 3.22 -4.93
CA ILE A 62 2.45 4.28 -4.69
C ILE A 62 2.37 4.64 -3.19
N LEU A 63 2.62 3.66 -2.32
CA LEU A 63 2.49 3.81 -0.88
C LEU A 63 3.56 4.76 -0.33
N VAL A 64 3.17 5.47 0.72
CA VAL A 64 4.06 6.26 1.57
C VAL A 64 4.44 5.39 2.75
N ASN A 65 5.74 5.13 2.87
CA ASN A 65 6.32 4.47 4.03
C ASN A 65 6.83 5.51 5.04
N GLU A 66 6.68 5.21 6.32
CA GLU A 66 7.14 6.08 7.41
C GLU A 66 8.67 6.27 7.37
N GLU A 67 9.40 5.21 7.05
CA GLU A 67 10.86 5.22 6.90
C GLU A 67 11.32 6.15 5.78
N GLU A 68 10.64 6.13 4.62
CA GLU A 68 10.94 7.02 3.50
C GLU A 68 10.67 8.49 3.84
N LEU A 69 9.59 8.77 4.58
CA LEU A 69 9.27 10.11 5.02
C LEU A 69 10.35 10.68 5.93
N VAL A 70 10.83 9.88 6.90
CA VAL A 70 11.89 10.27 7.82
C VAL A 70 13.23 10.45 7.10
N ALA A 71 13.55 9.56 6.15
CA ALA A 71 14.79 9.64 5.37
C ALA A 71 14.83 10.88 4.46
N SER A 72 13.68 11.28 3.91
CA SER A 72 13.58 12.55 3.20
C SER A 72 13.77 13.69 4.21
N THR A 73 14.94 14.34 4.25
CA THR A 73 15.15 15.51 5.13
C THR A 73 15.01 16.83 4.37
N GLU A 74 15.14 16.80 3.05
CA GLU A 74 15.27 18.00 2.24
C GLU A 74 13.93 18.74 2.07
N LEU A 75 13.92 20.01 2.48
CA LEU A 75 12.85 20.97 2.16
C LEU A 75 13.27 21.75 0.93
N LYS A 76 12.41 21.85 -0.08
CA LYS A 76 12.73 22.57 -1.33
C LYS A 76 12.41 24.07 -1.14
N PRO A 77 13.42 24.96 -1.11
CA PRO A 77 13.17 26.39 -0.96
C PRO A 77 12.55 26.94 -2.25
N THR A 78 11.37 27.53 -2.13
CA THR A 78 10.69 28.20 -3.23
C THR A 78 10.82 29.69 -3.03
N LYS A 79 11.63 30.35 -3.87
CA LYS A 79 11.85 31.79 -3.83
C LYS A 79 10.58 32.53 -4.23
N GLN A 80 10.24 33.56 -3.46
CA GLN A 80 9.15 34.50 -3.68
C GLN A 80 9.72 35.93 -3.72
N PRO A 81 8.96 36.93 -4.20
CA PRO A 81 9.45 38.30 -4.35
C PRO A 81 9.99 38.92 -3.06
N VAL A 82 9.37 38.60 -1.90
CA VAL A 82 9.72 39.19 -0.59
C VAL A 82 10.19 38.11 0.41
N GLY A 83 10.53 36.90 -0.04
CA GLY A 83 11.01 35.85 0.89
C GLY A 83 11.08 34.45 0.30
N THR A 84 11.21 33.45 1.17
CA THR A 84 11.29 32.03 0.77
C THR A 84 10.26 31.20 1.52
N VAL A 85 9.58 30.31 0.79
CA VAL A 85 8.71 29.29 1.39
C VAL A 85 9.38 27.93 1.28
N TYR A 86 9.45 27.20 2.38
CA TYR A 86 10.02 25.85 2.43
C TYR A 86 8.89 24.84 2.29
N LEU A 87 8.82 24.18 1.14
CA LEU A 87 7.76 23.22 0.87
C LEU A 87 8.26 21.78 1.03
N PRO A 88 7.52 20.92 1.75
CA PRO A 88 7.82 19.50 1.77
C PRO A 88 7.52 18.87 0.40
N GLU A 89 8.15 17.72 0.16
CA GLU A 89 7.92 16.94 -1.06
C GLU A 89 6.55 16.29 -1.07
N GLN A 90 6.20 15.64 0.04
CA GLN A 90 4.91 15.00 0.23
C GLN A 90 4.05 15.77 1.22
N MET A 91 2.81 16.09 0.83
CA MET A 91 1.85 16.80 1.67
C MET A 91 0.66 15.91 1.99
N GLY A 92 0.07 16.15 3.16
CA GLY A 92 -1.13 15.47 3.63
C GLY A 92 -2.41 16.09 3.10
N PHE A 93 -3.53 15.56 3.60
CA PHE A 93 -4.89 16.05 3.33
C PHE A 93 -5.25 16.11 1.84
N GLY A 94 -4.51 15.36 1.02
CA GLY A 94 -4.73 15.32 -0.41
C GLY A 94 -4.38 16.59 -1.18
N VAL A 95 -3.55 17.47 -0.64
CA VAL A 95 -3.04 18.66 -1.35
C VAL A 95 -2.19 18.21 -2.54
N GLY A 96 -2.72 18.40 -3.75
CA GLY A 96 -2.06 18.05 -5.01
C GLY A 96 -1.18 19.17 -5.55
N LYS A 97 -0.77 19.06 -6.82
CA LYS A 97 0.10 20.06 -7.47
C LYS A 97 -0.59 21.42 -7.66
N VAL A 98 -1.88 21.39 -8.01
CA VAL A 98 -2.68 22.60 -8.27
C VAL A 98 -2.91 23.35 -6.96
N GLU A 99 -3.32 22.63 -5.92
CA GLU A 99 -3.55 23.20 -4.60
C GLU A 99 -2.24 23.70 -3.98
N LYS A 100 -1.12 22.99 -4.19
CA LYS A 100 0.22 23.45 -3.79
C LYS A 100 0.55 24.83 -4.36
N GLU A 101 0.34 25.01 -5.65
CA GLU A 101 0.62 26.29 -6.29
C GLU A 101 -0.33 27.39 -5.78
N LEU A 102 -1.62 27.07 -5.66
CA LEU A 102 -2.61 28.02 -5.17
C LEU A 102 -2.29 28.50 -3.75
N LEU A 103 -2.11 27.56 -2.81
CA LEU A 103 -1.95 27.82 -1.38
C LEU A 103 -0.66 28.55 -1.05
N PHE A 104 0.45 28.19 -1.69
CA PHE A 104 1.76 28.69 -1.29
C PHE A 104 2.29 29.80 -2.19
N ARG A 105 1.88 29.87 -3.47
CA ARG A 105 2.38 30.90 -4.40
C ARG A 105 1.40 32.04 -4.61
N LYS A 106 0.12 31.75 -4.85
CA LYS A 106 -0.87 32.77 -5.22
C LYS A 106 -1.55 33.38 -4.00
N LEU A 107 -2.00 32.54 -3.08
CA LEU A 107 -2.83 32.98 -1.94
C LEU A 107 -2.12 33.99 -1.00
N PRO A 108 -0.84 33.84 -0.62
CA PRO A 108 -0.19 34.79 0.28
C PRO A 108 -0.11 36.20 -0.33
N MET A 109 0.13 36.28 -1.64
CA MET A 109 0.20 37.55 -2.37
C MET A 109 -1.17 38.22 -2.47
N LEU A 110 -2.21 37.46 -2.79
CA LEU A 110 -3.58 37.98 -2.86
C LEU A 110 -4.10 38.41 -1.49
N SER A 111 -3.77 37.64 -0.44
CA SER A 111 -4.15 37.97 0.94
C SER A 111 -3.51 39.28 1.39
N ALA A 112 -2.20 39.46 1.16
CA ALA A 112 -1.52 40.71 1.48
C ALA A 112 -2.11 41.91 0.73
N GLN A 113 -2.39 41.75 -0.58
CA GLN A 113 -3.05 42.80 -1.36
C GLN A 113 -4.44 43.16 -0.82
N ALA A 114 -5.24 42.15 -0.45
CA ALA A 114 -6.57 42.36 0.11
C ALA A 114 -6.51 43.12 1.45
N THR A 115 -5.55 42.83 2.33
CA THR A 115 -5.35 43.56 3.59
C THR A 115 -5.01 45.03 3.36
N VAL A 116 -4.18 45.32 2.36
CA VAL A 116 -3.83 46.72 2.01
C VAL A 116 -5.03 47.46 1.43
N LEU A 117 -5.80 46.83 0.52
CA LEU A 117 -6.96 47.44 -0.12
C LEU A 117 -8.16 47.63 0.84
N GLY A 118 -8.32 46.77 1.84
CA GLY A 118 -9.40 46.86 2.82
C GLY A 118 -9.20 47.94 3.88
N ASN A 119 -8.01 48.56 3.95
CA ASN A 119 -7.77 49.70 4.82
C ASN A 119 -8.16 50.99 4.07
N ASP A 120 -9.36 51.51 4.31
CA ASP A 120 -9.90 52.75 3.72
C ASP A 120 -9.17 54.04 4.14
N VAL A 121 -8.00 53.92 4.76
CA VAL A 121 -7.22 55.07 5.24
C VAL A 121 -6.47 55.68 4.05
N PRO A 122 -6.54 57.01 3.84
CA PRO A 122 -5.71 57.66 2.82
C PRO A 122 -4.23 57.58 3.25
N VAL A 123 -3.46 56.76 2.55
CA VAL A 123 -2.04 56.51 2.83
C VAL A 123 -1.18 56.97 1.65
N THR A 124 -0.04 57.61 1.94
CA THR A 124 0.97 57.97 0.93
C THR A 124 1.51 56.73 0.22
N ALA A 125 1.79 56.81 -1.08
CA ALA A 125 2.27 55.68 -1.89
C ALA A 125 3.48 54.93 -1.29
N GLN A 126 4.44 55.66 -0.70
CA GLN A 126 5.60 55.06 -0.03
C GLN A 126 5.21 54.21 1.19
N LYS A 127 4.29 54.72 2.01
CA LYS A 127 3.81 54.00 3.20
C LYS A 127 2.97 52.79 2.81
N LEU A 128 2.16 52.90 1.75
CA LEU A 128 1.41 51.78 1.18
C LEU A 128 2.35 50.67 0.68
N ALA A 129 3.45 51.02 0.00
CA ALA A 129 4.46 50.04 -0.44
C ALA A 129 5.12 49.32 0.75
N THR A 130 5.47 50.04 1.82
CA THR A 130 6.03 49.43 3.04
C THR A 130 5.03 48.54 3.78
N MET A 131 3.75 48.92 3.81
CA MET A 131 2.70 48.09 4.40
C MET A 131 2.51 46.81 3.60
N HIS A 132 2.48 46.91 2.26
CA HIS A 132 2.39 45.74 1.39
C HIS A 132 3.57 44.80 1.60
N SER A 133 4.82 45.28 1.66
CA SER A 133 5.98 44.40 1.91
C SER A 133 5.89 43.71 3.26
N GLN A 134 5.55 44.45 4.32
CA GLN A 134 5.40 43.89 5.67
C GLN A 134 4.29 42.84 5.74
N ASP A 135 3.13 43.09 5.12
CA ASP A 135 2.03 42.15 5.12
C ASP A 135 2.33 40.93 4.26
N THR A 136 3.06 41.08 3.14
CA THR A 136 3.55 39.92 2.38
C THR A 136 4.49 39.05 3.20
N GLU A 137 5.39 39.62 4.02
CA GLU A 137 6.27 38.84 4.91
C GLU A 137 5.48 38.07 5.97
N LYS A 138 4.44 38.69 6.56
CA LYS A 138 3.55 38.02 7.53
C LYS A 138 2.78 36.87 6.88
N GLU A 139 2.22 37.08 5.70
CA GLU A 139 1.51 36.02 4.96
C GLU A 139 2.45 34.89 4.54
N LEU A 140 3.70 35.22 4.19
CA LEU A 140 4.75 34.22 3.92
C LEU A 140 5.11 33.40 5.17
N ALA A 141 5.19 34.03 6.34
CA ALA A 141 5.41 33.32 7.60
C ALA A 141 4.24 32.37 7.93
N LYS A 142 2.99 32.80 7.71
CA LYS A 142 1.80 31.94 7.82
C LYS A 142 1.85 30.78 6.83
N ALA A 143 2.22 31.03 5.58
CA ALA A 143 2.37 29.99 4.56
C ALA A 143 3.43 28.95 4.96
N ASN A 144 4.57 29.38 5.52
CA ASN A 144 5.59 28.47 6.05
C ASN A 144 5.08 27.64 7.25
N ALA A 145 4.33 28.24 8.17
CA ALA A 145 3.72 27.51 9.28
C ALA A 145 2.68 26.48 8.77
N PHE A 146 1.88 26.86 7.78
CA PHE A 146 0.91 25.98 7.16
C PHE A 146 1.57 24.83 6.39
N ALA A 147 2.71 25.07 5.72
CA ALA A 147 3.50 24.03 5.06
C ALA A 147 3.97 22.96 6.07
N LYS A 148 4.38 23.36 7.27
CA LYS A 148 4.75 22.43 8.35
C LYS A 148 3.57 21.59 8.83
N LEU A 149 2.37 22.20 8.92
CA LEU A 149 1.16 21.49 9.32
C LEU A 149 0.74 20.44 8.27
N LEU A 150 0.92 20.77 6.99
CA LEU A 150 0.59 19.88 5.88
C LEU A 150 1.66 18.83 5.60
N ASP A 151 2.83 18.90 6.22
CA ASP A 151 3.91 17.94 6.02
C ASP A 151 3.49 16.54 6.53
N LEU A 152 3.55 15.52 5.66
CA LEU A 152 3.25 14.14 6.06
C LEU A 152 4.20 13.59 7.12
N ARG A 153 5.41 14.14 7.24
CA ARG A 153 6.36 13.78 8.31
C ARG A 153 5.80 14.06 9.69
N ASN A 154 4.94 15.07 9.81
CA ASN A 154 4.29 15.46 11.06
C ASN A 154 2.92 14.80 11.25
N ALA A 155 2.46 13.99 10.27
CA ALA A 155 1.16 13.36 10.32
C ALA A 155 1.17 12.11 11.21
N SER A 156 0.04 11.82 11.86
CA SER A 156 -0.14 10.57 12.58
C SER A 156 -0.23 9.36 11.64
N ALA A 157 -0.10 8.15 12.19
CA ALA A 157 -0.31 6.90 11.45
C ALA A 157 -1.69 6.83 10.75
N GLY A 158 -2.70 7.56 11.26
CA GLY A 158 -4.01 7.72 10.64
C GLY A 158 -3.98 8.65 9.43
N GLY A 159 -3.22 9.75 9.49
CA GLY A 159 -3.01 10.69 8.39
C GLY A 159 -2.25 10.04 7.22
N ILE A 160 -1.16 9.32 7.50
CA ILE A 160 -0.43 8.55 6.48
C ILE A 160 -1.37 7.51 5.84
N ALA A 161 -2.17 6.82 6.65
CA ALA A 161 -3.13 5.85 6.13
C ALA A 161 -4.23 6.48 5.28
N TYR A 162 -4.67 7.71 5.57
CA TYR A 162 -5.60 8.45 4.73
C TYR A 162 -5.01 8.71 3.35
N GLU A 163 -3.78 9.20 3.30
CA GLU A 163 -3.11 9.51 2.04
C GLU A 163 -2.87 8.24 1.21
N ASN A 164 -2.39 7.16 1.85
CA ASN A 164 -2.21 5.86 1.19
C ASN A 164 -3.52 5.32 0.60
N ARG A 165 -4.65 5.40 1.33
CA ARG A 165 -5.96 5.00 0.78
C ARG A 165 -6.34 5.83 -0.44
N ARG A 166 -6.15 7.14 -0.40
CA ARG A 166 -6.46 8.04 -1.52
C ARG A 166 -5.61 7.71 -2.75
N ARG A 167 -4.31 7.50 -2.56
CA ARG A 167 -3.38 7.11 -3.63
C ARG A 167 -3.75 5.76 -4.25
N ILE A 168 -4.10 4.76 -3.42
CA ILE A 168 -4.58 3.45 -3.89
C ILE A 168 -5.83 3.62 -4.75
N ILE A 169 -6.84 4.34 -4.27
CA ILE A 169 -8.08 4.55 -5.03
C ILE A 169 -7.78 5.19 -6.37
N THR A 170 -6.96 6.25 -6.39
CA THR A 170 -6.60 6.97 -7.62
C THR A 170 -5.90 6.05 -8.63
N ALA A 171 -5.00 5.16 -8.18
CA ALA A 171 -4.20 4.32 -9.06
C ALA A 171 -4.90 3.05 -9.55
N PHE A 172 -5.81 2.48 -8.77
CA PHE A 172 -6.52 1.23 -9.10
C PHE A 172 -7.92 1.48 -9.67
N SER A 173 -8.41 2.72 -9.65
CA SER A 173 -9.67 3.13 -10.29
C SER A 173 -9.64 2.95 -11.81
N GLY A 174 -10.83 2.93 -12.41
CA GLY A 174 -11.01 2.75 -13.85
C GLY A 174 -10.70 4.00 -14.66
N ARG A 175 -10.58 3.82 -15.98
CA ARG A 175 -10.57 4.95 -16.91
C ARG A 175 -11.92 5.66 -16.94
N GLU A 176 -13.00 4.89 -16.81
CA GLU A 176 -14.39 5.37 -16.80
C GLU A 176 -14.70 6.24 -15.57
N ASN A 177 -14.31 5.76 -14.39
CA ASN A 177 -14.43 6.49 -13.14
C ASN A 177 -13.07 6.57 -12.45
N ARG A 178 -12.50 7.78 -12.39
CA ARG A 178 -11.17 8.04 -11.81
C ARG A 178 -11.14 7.99 -10.28
N PHE A 179 -12.30 7.91 -9.63
CA PHE A 179 -12.42 7.74 -8.19
C PHE A 179 -13.55 6.76 -7.86
N ASP A 180 -13.27 5.47 -8.04
CA ASP A 180 -14.22 4.39 -7.77
C ASP A 180 -13.73 3.49 -6.62
N PRO A 181 -14.14 3.77 -5.36
CA PRO A 181 -13.80 2.90 -4.24
C PRO A 181 -14.53 1.55 -4.25
N GLY A 182 -15.60 1.41 -5.05
CA GLY A 182 -16.41 0.19 -5.16
C GLY A 182 -15.79 -0.88 -6.07
N ARG A 183 -14.82 -0.51 -6.91
CA ARG A 183 -14.17 -1.41 -7.86
C ARG A 183 -13.43 -2.56 -7.15
N SER A 184 -13.59 -3.79 -7.64
CA SER A 184 -12.99 -4.99 -7.03
C SER A 184 -11.47 -4.90 -6.91
N GLU A 185 -10.78 -4.36 -7.92
CA GLU A 185 -9.33 -4.14 -7.91
C GLU A 185 -8.91 -3.16 -6.81
N VAL A 186 -9.65 -2.07 -6.64
CA VAL A 186 -9.40 -1.06 -5.60
C VAL A 186 -9.61 -1.66 -4.22
N GLN A 187 -10.69 -2.41 -4.01
CA GLN A 187 -10.95 -3.07 -2.74
C GLN A 187 -9.88 -4.11 -2.40
N ALA A 188 -9.43 -4.90 -3.39
CA ALA A 188 -8.34 -5.86 -3.21
C ALA A 188 -7.01 -5.17 -2.86
N ALA A 189 -6.71 -4.02 -3.48
CA ALA A 189 -5.54 -3.21 -3.17
C ALA A 189 -5.59 -2.63 -1.75
N LEU A 190 -6.74 -2.09 -1.33
CA LEU A 190 -6.96 -1.56 0.02
C LEU A 190 -6.80 -2.66 1.09
N LEU A 191 -7.36 -3.84 0.85
CA LEU A 191 -7.20 -5.00 1.74
C LEU A 191 -5.74 -5.46 1.79
N THR A 192 -5.04 -5.48 0.65
CA THR A 192 -3.61 -5.85 0.60
C THR A 192 -2.76 -4.89 1.43
N TYR A 193 -3.01 -3.58 1.32
CA TYR A 193 -2.37 -2.57 2.17
C TYR A 193 -2.63 -2.81 3.66
N GLN A 194 -3.89 -3.06 4.04
CA GLN A 194 -4.25 -3.34 5.44
C GLN A 194 -3.62 -4.63 5.97
N ILE A 195 -3.61 -5.70 5.17
CA ILE A 195 -3.00 -6.99 5.50
C ILE A 195 -1.51 -6.80 5.78
N ARG A 196 -0.79 -6.07 4.93
CA ARG A 196 0.65 -5.81 5.12
C ARG A 196 0.92 -4.98 6.38
N LYS A 197 0.16 -3.91 6.60
CA LYS A 197 0.28 -3.07 7.81
C LYS A 197 0.00 -3.86 9.09
N LEU A 198 -0.99 -4.74 9.06
CA LEU A 198 -1.33 -5.57 10.22
C LEU A 198 -0.33 -6.70 10.42
N TRP A 199 0.22 -7.26 9.34
CA TRP A 199 1.27 -8.25 9.38
C TRP A 199 2.56 -7.70 10.04
N THR A 200 3.02 -6.51 9.65
CA THR A 200 4.19 -5.88 10.27
C THR A 200 3.96 -5.64 11.76
N HIS A 201 2.78 -5.15 12.14
CA HIS A 201 2.39 -5.01 13.54
C HIS A 201 2.44 -6.35 14.31
N LEU A 202 1.80 -7.39 13.79
CA LEU A 202 1.75 -8.71 14.44
C LEU A 202 3.11 -9.42 14.52
N THR A 203 4.03 -9.10 13.60
CA THR A 203 5.40 -9.62 13.63
C THR A 203 6.13 -9.12 14.87
N ASN A 204 5.91 -7.85 15.23
CA ASN A 204 6.44 -7.22 16.45
C ASN A 204 5.62 -7.61 17.70
N PHE A 205 4.30 -7.76 17.56
CA PHE A 205 3.36 -8.04 18.66
C PHE A 205 2.71 -9.41 18.55
N ARG A 206 3.49 -10.47 18.79
CA ARG A 206 3.06 -11.87 18.60
C ARG A 206 1.90 -12.34 19.49
N ARG A 207 1.65 -11.66 20.61
CA ARG A 207 0.60 -12.02 21.60
C ARG A 207 -0.78 -11.42 21.29
N ASP A 208 -0.90 -10.61 20.24
CA ASP A 208 -2.18 -10.00 19.88
C ASP A 208 -3.06 -10.96 19.05
N ILE A 209 -3.84 -11.77 19.78
CA ILE A 209 -4.72 -12.79 19.19
C ILE A 209 -5.91 -12.15 18.46
N GLY A 210 -6.40 -11.00 18.96
CA GLY A 210 -7.55 -10.30 18.40
C GLY A 210 -7.24 -9.77 17.00
N ASN A 211 -6.10 -9.10 16.86
CA ASN A 211 -5.63 -8.61 15.56
C ASN A 211 -5.25 -9.73 14.60
N ARG A 212 -4.71 -10.87 15.09
CA ARG A 212 -4.49 -12.06 14.25
C ARG A 212 -5.79 -12.61 13.65
N ARG A 213 -6.89 -12.62 14.42
CA ARG A 213 -8.22 -12.97 13.91
C ARG A 213 -8.68 -11.96 12.85
N GLY A 214 -8.43 -10.67 13.07
CA GLY A 214 -8.67 -9.59 12.10
C GLY A 214 -7.93 -9.83 10.78
N LEU A 215 -6.63 -10.14 10.85
CA LEU A 215 -5.78 -10.45 9.69
C LEU A 215 -6.38 -11.59 8.86
N ARG A 216 -6.76 -12.70 9.52
CA ARG A 216 -7.38 -13.84 8.84
C ARG A 216 -8.64 -13.43 8.08
N LYS A 217 -9.51 -12.61 8.68
CA LYS A 217 -10.73 -12.11 8.02
C LYS A 217 -10.40 -11.27 6.78
N LEU A 218 -9.43 -10.36 6.88
CA LEU A 218 -9.00 -9.52 5.76
C LEU A 218 -8.47 -10.35 4.58
N VAL A 219 -7.65 -11.35 4.86
CA VAL A 219 -7.09 -12.26 3.84
C VAL A 219 -8.21 -13.02 3.11
N HIS A 220 -9.18 -13.56 3.84
CA HIS A 220 -10.33 -14.25 3.25
C HIS A 220 -11.22 -13.30 2.44
N GLN A 221 -11.43 -12.07 2.93
CA GLN A 221 -12.19 -11.06 2.21
C GLN A 221 -11.51 -10.67 0.90
N ARG A 222 -10.19 -10.46 0.91
CA ARG A 222 -9.40 -10.20 -0.31
C ARG A 222 -9.55 -11.33 -1.31
N ALA A 223 -9.41 -12.56 -0.84
CA ALA A 223 -9.55 -13.72 -1.71
C ALA A 223 -10.96 -13.85 -2.31
N LYS A 224 -12.01 -13.56 -1.54
CA LYS A 224 -13.39 -13.54 -2.04
C LYS A 224 -13.57 -12.52 -3.17
N ILE A 225 -13.04 -11.31 -3.01
CA ILE A 225 -13.12 -10.25 -4.03
C ILE A 225 -12.34 -10.63 -5.29
N LEU A 226 -11.15 -11.19 -5.12
CA LEU A 226 -10.32 -11.62 -6.25
C LEU A 226 -10.92 -12.82 -6.99
N LYS A 227 -11.53 -13.78 -6.29
CA LYS A 227 -12.30 -14.88 -6.90
C LYS A 227 -13.52 -14.36 -7.68
N TYR A 228 -14.22 -13.36 -7.14
CA TYR A 228 -15.31 -12.69 -7.88
C TYR A 228 -14.79 -12.01 -9.15
N LEU A 229 -13.67 -11.29 -9.07
CA LEU A 229 -13.05 -10.65 -10.22
C LEU A 229 -12.64 -11.67 -11.28
N LYS A 230 -12.02 -12.79 -10.89
CA LYS A 230 -11.66 -13.89 -11.79
C LYS A 230 -12.86 -14.44 -12.57
N ASN A 231 -13.98 -14.65 -11.88
CA ASN A 231 -15.21 -15.15 -12.52
C ASN A 231 -15.83 -14.14 -13.48
N LYS A 232 -15.64 -12.84 -13.22
CA LYS A 232 -16.19 -11.76 -14.05
C LYS A 232 -15.32 -11.45 -15.26
N ASP A 233 -14.01 -11.38 -15.06
CA ASP A 233 -13.02 -11.05 -16.09
C ASP A 233 -11.64 -11.57 -15.68
N LEU A 234 -11.17 -12.60 -16.39
CA LEU A 234 -9.89 -13.25 -16.12
C LEU A 234 -8.69 -12.32 -16.40
N ASN A 235 -8.75 -11.51 -17.45
CA ASN A 235 -7.65 -10.62 -17.82
C ASN A 235 -7.47 -9.50 -16.78
N ARG A 236 -8.59 -8.94 -16.30
CA ARG A 236 -8.57 -7.99 -15.17
C ARG A 236 -8.04 -8.62 -13.89
N TYR A 237 -8.34 -9.88 -13.64
CA TYR A 237 -7.82 -10.61 -12.50
C TYR A 237 -6.29 -10.79 -12.58
N GLU A 238 -5.77 -11.29 -13.69
CA GLU A 238 -4.33 -11.51 -13.88
C GLU A 238 -3.52 -10.21 -13.80
N THR A 239 -4.02 -9.15 -14.45
CA THR A 239 -3.40 -7.82 -14.36
C THR A 239 -3.46 -7.28 -12.93
N CYS A 240 -4.58 -7.46 -12.21
CA CYS A 240 -4.69 -7.05 -10.81
C CYS A 240 -3.70 -7.80 -9.90
N LEU A 241 -3.54 -9.11 -10.08
CA LEU A 241 -2.57 -9.91 -9.34
C LEU A 241 -1.14 -9.40 -9.52
N ALA A 242 -0.73 -9.14 -10.78
CA ALA A 242 0.59 -8.61 -11.08
C ALA A 242 0.82 -7.25 -10.40
N ARG A 243 -0.15 -6.35 -10.48
CA ARG A 243 -0.10 -5.01 -9.86
C ARG A 243 -0.08 -5.02 -8.33
N LEU A 244 -0.55 -6.11 -7.70
CA LEU A 244 -0.53 -6.32 -6.25
C LEU A 244 0.65 -7.19 -5.78
N ALA A 245 1.43 -7.73 -6.73
CA ALA A 245 2.45 -8.76 -6.50
C ALA A 245 1.91 -9.97 -5.72
N LEU A 246 0.75 -10.48 -6.13
CA LEU A 246 0.11 -11.67 -5.58
C LEU A 246 0.20 -12.82 -6.58
N GLU A 247 0.57 -14.01 -6.11
CA GLU A 247 0.49 -15.23 -6.92
C GLU A 247 -0.93 -15.82 -6.85
N SER A 248 -1.42 -16.40 -7.94
CA SER A 248 -2.77 -16.99 -8.02
C SER A 248 -2.99 -18.06 -6.96
N GLU A 249 -1.97 -18.87 -6.67
CA GLU A 249 -1.99 -19.90 -5.63
C GLU A 249 -2.26 -19.36 -4.22
N SER A 250 -1.93 -18.09 -3.94
CA SER A 250 -2.19 -17.45 -2.63
C SER A 250 -3.66 -17.05 -2.43
N VAL A 251 -4.42 -17.02 -3.52
CA VAL A 251 -5.84 -16.62 -3.56
C VAL A 251 -6.73 -17.85 -3.74
N GLU A 252 -6.25 -18.83 -4.49
CA GLU A 252 -6.99 -20.01 -4.89
C GLU A 252 -6.91 -21.15 -3.86
N GLY A 253 -7.92 -22.02 -3.87
CA GLY A 253 -8.00 -23.16 -2.95
C GLY A 253 -8.43 -22.79 -1.52
N GLU A 254 -8.04 -23.66 -0.59
CA GLU A 254 -8.28 -23.54 0.85
C GLU A 254 -7.17 -22.70 1.49
N LEU A 255 -7.57 -21.61 2.15
CA LEU A 255 -6.66 -20.62 2.70
C LEU A 255 -6.44 -20.89 4.19
N VAL A 256 -5.27 -21.43 4.51
CA VAL A 256 -4.85 -21.65 5.89
C VAL A 256 -3.92 -20.51 6.31
N VAL A 257 -4.39 -19.68 7.25
CA VAL A 257 -3.70 -18.49 7.78
C VAL A 257 -3.41 -18.63 9.26
#